data_AF-A0A2E0PT22-F1
#
_entry.id   AF-A0A2E0PT22-F1
#
_cell.length_a   1.000
_cell.length_b   1.000
_cell.length_c   1.000
_cell.angle_alpha   90.00
_cell.angle_beta   90.00
_cell.angle_gamma   90.00
#
_symmetry.space_group_name_H-M   'P 1'
#
loop_
_entity.id
_entity.type
_entity.pdbx_description
1 polymer ?
#
loop_
_entity_poly.entity_id
_entity_poly.type
_entity_poly.pdbx_seq_one_letter_code
_entity_poly.pdbx_strand_id
1 'polypeptide(L)'
;MSNMQSHAMGRVKHIHFIGIGGAGMGGIAEVLKNIGYEISGSDIKESTITKRLKSLGIQISIGHSAKNIKETDVVVITSVIDENNEEICEARKNRIPIVGRAEMLAELMRFSPGIAIAGTHGKTTTTSLVASVLAEGGLDPTYIIGGLLNSSGSHARLGSGKYIVAEADESD
;
A
#
# COMPACT_ATOMS: atom_id res chain seq x y z
N MET A 1 15.78 -20.26 0.32
CA MET A 1 15.96 -19.07 -0.53
C MET A 1 15.55 -19.45 -1.95
N SER A 2 14.24 -19.53 -2.21
CA SER A 2 13.70 -19.84 -3.53
C SER A 2 13.37 -18.53 -4.25
N ASN A 3 13.87 -18.39 -5.48
CA ASN A 3 13.53 -17.33 -6.43
C ASN A 3 12.02 -17.06 -6.43
N MET A 4 11.60 -16.00 -5.75
CA MET A 4 10.30 -15.38 -6.01
C MET A 4 10.46 -14.71 -7.37
N GLN A 5 10.06 -15.42 -8.42
CA GLN A 5 10.18 -14.98 -9.80
C GLN A 5 9.49 -13.62 -9.95
N SER A 6 10.35 -12.61 -10.01
CA SER A 6 10.28 -11.41 -10.82
C SER A 6 9.13 -11.39 -11.86
N HIS A 7 8.24 -10.41 -11.69
CA HIS A 7 7.38 -9.75 -12.69
C HIS A 7 5.90 -10.17 -12.75
N ALA A 8 5.13 -10.11 -11.65
CA ALA A 8 3.66 -10.08 -11.80
C ALA A 8 3.18 -8.76 -12.44
N MET A 9 3.87 -7.63 -12.20
CA MET A 9 3.57 -6.33 -12.81
C MET A 9 4.48 -5.99 -14.03
N GLY A 10 4.92 -6.99 -14.79
CA GLY A 10 5.69 -6.75 -16.02
C GLY A 10 6.99 -5.96 -15.79
N ARG A 11 7.16 -4.83 -16.50
CA ARG A 11 8.37 -3.98 -16.47
C ARG A 11 8.39 -2.95 -15.32
N VAL A 12 7.37 -2.92 -14.47
CA VAL A 12 7.27 -1.96 -13.36
C VAL A 12 8.37 -2.22 -12.33
N LYS A 13 9.13 -1.18 -11.99
CA LYS A 13 10.16 -1.19 -10.94
C LYS A 13 9.88 -0.14 -9.89
N HIS A 14 9.47 1.06 -10.30
CA HIS A 14 9.26 2.21 -9.43
C HIS A 14 7.79 2.63 -9.36
N ILE A 15 7.26 2.60 -8.14
CA ILE A 15 5.86 2.94 -7.84
C ILE A 15 5.83 4.17 -6.93
N HIS A 16 5.11 5.21 -7.36
CA HIS A 16 4.93 6.45 -6.58
C HIS A 16 3.53 6.52 -5.99
N PHE A 17 3.43 6.74 -4.68
CA PHE A 17 2.15 6.89 -3.98
C PHE A 17 1.83 8.37 -3.74
N ILE A 18 0.69 8.85 -4.22
CA ILE A 18 0.21 10.19 -3.90
C ILE A 18 -0.74 10.09 -2.69
N GLY A 19 -0.41 10.78 -1.60
CA GLY A 19 -1.09 10.64 -0.32
C GLY A 19 -0.66 9.37 0.44
N ILE A 20 0.64 9.08 0.43
CA ILE A 20 1.22 7.83 0.98
C ILE A 20 0.98 7.66 2.50
N GLY A 21 0.76 8.76 3.22
CA GLY A 21 0.43 8.76 4.64
C GLY A 21 -1.06 8.51 4.94
N GLY A 22 -1.91 8.34 3.92
CA GLY A 22 -3.32 8.00 4.07
C GLY A 22 -3.57 6.59 4.61
N ALA A 23 -4.79 6.34 5.09
CA ALA A 23 -5.21 5.03 5.58
C ALA A 23 -5.07 3.97 4.47
N GLY A 24 -4.51 2.80 4.79
CA GLY A 24 -4.24 1.71 3.86
C GLY A 24 -3.07 1.93 2.89
N MET A 25 -2.77 3.16 2.48
CA MET A 25 -1.70 3.48 1.50
C MET A 25 -0.31 3.10 2.00
N GLY A 26 0.05 3.54 3.22
CA GLY A 26 1.36 3.26 3.78
C GLY A 26 1.62 1.76 3.99
N GLY A 27 0.56 0.99 4.29
CA GLY A 27 0.64 -0.46 4.39
C GLY A 27 0.99 -1.12 3.06
N ILE A 28 0.27 -0.77 2.01
CA ILE A 28 0.53 -1.27 0.64
C ILE A 28 1.94 -0.89 0.20
N ALA A 29 2.35 0.37 0.41
CA ALA A 29 3.69 0.86 0.08
C ALA A 29 4.80 0.08 0.81
N GLU A 30 4.62 -0.20 2.10
CA GLU A 30 5.55 -1.01 2.90
C GLU A 30 5.64 -2.44 2.37
N VAL A 31 4.51 -3.09 2.04
CA VAL A 31 4.51 -4.45 1.47
C VAL A 31 5.25 -4.49 0.14
N LEU A 32 4.95 -3.56 -0.77
CA LEU A 32 5.60 -3.50 -2.08
C LEU A 32 7.12 -3.27 -1.96
N LYS A 33 7.56 -2.41 -1.03
CA LYS A 33 8.98 -2.20 -0.74
C LYS A 33 9.67 -3.51 -0.32
N ASN A 34 9.02 -4.30 0.53
CA ASN A 34 9.59 -5.55 1.05
C ASN A 34 9.66 -6.68 0.01
N ILE A 35 8.73 -6.71 -0.96
CA ILE A 35 8.82 -7.65 -2.08
C ILE A 35 9.77 -7.18 -3.21
N GLY A 36 10.43 -6.02 -3.03
CA GLY A 36 11.56 -5.59 -3.86
C GLY A 36 11.27 -4.47 -4.85
N TYR A 37 10.09 -3.82 -4.79
CA TYR A 37 9.83 -2.64 -5.61
C TYR A 37 10.55 -1.40 -5.05
N GLU A 38 10.92 -0.51 -5.96
CA GLU A 38 11.30 0.84 -5.59
C GLU A 38 10.03 1.64 -5.31
N ILE A 39 9.97 2.23 -4.11
CA ILE A 39 8.80 2.96 -3.64
C ILE A 39 9.21 4.38 -3.31
N SER A 40 8.41 5.32 -3.80
CA SER A 40 8.42 6.71 -3.37
C SER A 40 6.99 7.17 -3.10
N GLY A 41 6.84 8.36 -2.53
CA GLY A 41 5.53 8.96 -2.39
C GLY A 41 5.54 10.43 -2.02
N SER A 42 4.37 11.02 -2.03
CA SER A 42 4.11 12.39 -1.61
C SER A 42 2.99 12.43 -0.58
N ASP A 43 3.00 13.43 0.28
CA ASP A 43 1.87 13.74 1.16
C ASP A 43 1.81 15.24 1.44
N ILE A 44 0.63 15.75 1.82
CA ILE A 44 0.43 17.17 2.14
C ILE A 44 1.18 17.54 3.43
N LYS A 45 1.30 16.60 4.36
CA LYS A 45 1.95 16.82 5.65
C LYS A 45 2.69 15.59 6.13
N GLU A 46 3.69 15.82 6.98
CA GLU A 46 4.36 14.74 7.67
C GLU A 46 3.43 14.09 8.72
N SER A 47 3.46 12.77 8.79
CA SER A 47 2.70 11.92 9.70
C SER A 47 3.56 10.79 10.26
N THR A 48 3.09 10.10 11.31
CA THR A 48 3.75 8.91 11.86
C THR A 48 3.99 7.84 10.78
N ILE A 49 3.05 7.66 9.84
CA ILE A 49 3.19 6.73 8.71
C ILE A 49 4.33 7.17 7.79
N THR A 50 4.35 8.44 7.36
CA THR A 50 5.44 8.93 6.50
C THR A 50 6.82 8.83 7.17
N LYS A 51 6.91 9.07 8.48
CA LYS A 51 8.16 8.92 9.25
C LYS A 51 8.64 7.46 9.27
N ARG A 52 7.71 6.52 9.50
CA ARG A 52 7.99 5.09 9.44
C ARG A 52 8.51 4.69 8.06
N LEU A 53 7.80 5.06 7.00
CA LEU A 53 8.20 4.72 5.63
C LEU A 53 9.57 5.33 5.26
N LYS A 54 9.85 6.58 5.67
CA LYS A 54 11.19 7.17 5.54
C LYS A 54 12.26 6.34 6.25
N SER A 55 11.99 5.84 7.46
CA SER A 55 12.94 4.97 8.19
C SER A 55 13.20 3.62 7.50
N LEU A 56 12.30 3.19 6.61
CA LEU A 56 12.45 2.01 5.74
C LEU A 56 13.16 2.34 4.42
N GLY A 57 13.68 3.57 4.26
CA GLY A 57 14.39 4.00 3.06
C GLY A 57 13.48 4.33 1.88
N ILE A 58 12.22 4.65 2.12
CA ILE A 58 11.29 5.15 1.11
C ILE A 58 11.47 6.66 0.98
N GLN A 59 11.63 7.15 -0.25
CA GLN A 59 11.69 8.60 -0.50
C GLN A 59 10.29 9.20 -0.40
N ILE A 60 10.13 10.21 0.46
CA ILE A 60 8.84 10.88 0.66
C ILE A 60 9.01 12.39 0.55
N SER A 61 8.26 12.98 -0.37
CA SER A 61 8.13 14.43 -0.54
C SER A 61 6.96 14.96 0.27
N ILE A 62 7.14 16.10 0.95
CA ILE A 62 6.03 16.84 1.56
C ILE A 62 5.63 17.97 0.62
N GLY A 63 4.34 18.02 0.27
CA GLY A 63 3.80 18.84 -0.80
C GLY A 63 3.82 18.11 -2.15
N HIS A 64 2.84 18.43 -2.99
CA HIS A 64 2.72 17.86 -4.32
C HIS A 64 3.47 18.68 -5.35
N SER A 65 4.24 18.02 -6.21
CA SER A 65 4.90 18.68 -7.33
C SER A 65 5.13 17.70 -8.46
N ALA A 66 4.99 18.15 -9.70
CA ALA A 66 5.31 17.35 -10.90
C ALA A 66 6.71 16.69 -10.85
N LYS A 67 7.66 17.28 -10.12
CA LYS A 67 9.03 16.74 -9.95
C LYS A 67 9.11 15.48 -9.09
N ASN A 68 8.08 15.18 -8.29
CA ASN A 68 8.09 14.05 -7.36
C ASN A 68 7.94 12.70 -8.08
N ILE A 69 7.33 12.67 -9.27
CA ILE A 69 7.08 11.44 -10.04
C ILE A 69 8.13 11.18 -11.13
N LYS A 70 9.33 11.73 -11.00
CA LYS A 70 10.40 11.46 -11.95
C LYS A 70 10.75 9.98 -11.95
N GLU A 71 10.99 9.43 -13.15
CA GLU A 71 11.40 8.02 -13.34
C GLU A 71 10.43 7.03 -12.69
N THR A 72 9.15 7.39 -12.58
CA THR A 72 8.10 6.55 -12.01
C THR A 72 7.44 5.72 -13.11
N ASP A 73 7.28 4.42 -12.88
CA ASP A 73 6.60 3.52 -13.81
C ASP A 73 5.09 3.47 -13.60
N VAL A 74 4.62 3.64 -12.35
CA VAL A 74 3.20 3.64 -11.97
C VAL A 74 2.94 4.61 -10.82
N VAL A 75 1.81 5.32 -10.88
CA VAL A 75 1.31 6.18 -9.79
C VAL A 75 0.12 5.50 -9.11
N VAL A 76 0.12 5.46 -7.78
CA VAL A 76 -0.98 4.94 -6.96
C VAL A 76 -1.68 6.11 -6.25
N ILE A 77 -2.99 6.15 -6.36
CA ILE A 77 -3.82 7.19 -5.75
C ILE A 77 -4.85 6.61 -4.78
N THR A 78 -5.31 7.46 -3.85
CA THR A 78 -6.50 7.14 -3.05
C THR A 78 -7.77 7.40 -3.86
N SER A 79 -8.92 6.94 -3.35
CA SER A 79 -10.24 7.15 -3.96
C SER A 79 -10.64 8.62 -4.06
N VAL A 80 -10.07 9.49 -3.21
CA VAL A 80 -10.34 10.94 -3.19
C VAL A 80 -9.04 11.67 -3.50
N ILE A 81 -8.94 12.23 -4.71
CA ILE A 81 -7.80 13.05 -5.07
C ILE A 81 -8.21 14.20 -5.98
N ASP A 82 -7.57 15.35 -5.79
CA ASP A 82 -7.77 16.52 -6.64
C ASP A 82 -7.17 16.25 -8.03
N GLU A 83 -7.99 16.31 -9.07
CA GLU A 83 -7.53 16.14 -10.45
C GLU A 83 -6.54 17.22 -10.90
N ASN A 84 -6.51 18.35 -10.20
CA ASN A 84 -5.53 19.42 -10.41
C ASN A 84 -4.18 19.18 -9.72
N ASN A 85 -4.02 18.04 -9.03
CA ASN A 85 -2.74 17.67 -8.44
C ASN A 85 -1.65 17.61 -9.53
N GLU A 86 -0.56 18.35 -9.31
CA GLU A 86 0.53 18.47 -10.29
C GLU A 86 1.15 17.11 -10.67
N GLU A 87 1.19 16.16 -9.74
CA GLU A 87 1.72 14.81 -9.97
C GLU A 87 0.78 14.00 -10.87
N ILE A 88 -0.54 14.13 -10.70
CA ILE A 88 -1.53 13.48 -11.57
C ILE A 88 -1.46 14.06 -12.98
N CYS A 89 -1.42 15.39 -13.09
CA CYS A 89 -1.29 16.07 -14.37
C CYS A 89 -0.03 15.63 -15.12
N GLU A 90 1.12 15.59 -14.44
CA GLU A 90 2.39 15.17 -15.04
C GLU A 90 2.40 13.66 -15.38
N ALA A 91 1.77 12.81 -14.56
CA ALA A 91 1.62 11.38 -14.86
C ALA A 91 0.82 11.16 -16.15
N ARG A 92 -0.34 11.84 -16.27
CA ARG A 92 -1.18 11.81 -17.49
C ARG A 92 -0.40 12.28 -18.71
N LYS A 93 0.33 13.39 -18.60
CA LYS A 93 1.15 13.96 -19.67
C LYS A 93 2.23 12.99 -20.17
N ASN A 94 2.88 12.28 -19.25
CA ASN A 94 3.93 11.29 -19.58
C ASN A 94 3.38 9.88 -19.83
N ARG A 95 2.04 9.70 -19.82
CA ARG A 95 1.36 8.41 -19.99
C ARG A 95 1.80 7.36 -18.96
N ILE A 96 2.13 7.81 -17.75
CA ILE A 96 2.38 6.94 -16.61
C ILE A 96 1.02 6.41 -16.12
N PRO A 97 0.82 5.09 -16.04
CA PRO A 97 -0.40 4.50 -15.50
C PRO A 97 -0.71 5.02 -14.10
N ILE A 98 -1.97 5.37 -13.88
CA ILE A 98 -2.50 5.77 -12.58
C ILE A 98 -3.47 4.68 -12.14
N VAL A 99 -3.23 4.08 -10.99
CA VAL A 99 -4.02 2.96 -10.45
C VAL A 99 -4.58 3.30 -9.09
N GLY A 100 -5.76 2.77 -8.79
CA GLY A 100 -6.41 2.95 -7.49
C GLY A 100 -5.74 2.12 -6.39
N ARG A 101 -5.90 2.57 -5.13
CA ARG A 101 -5.49 1.80 -3.95
C ARG A 101 -6.02 0.36 -3.96
N ALA A 102 -7.29 0.17 -4.31
CA ALA A 102 -7.95 -1.14 -4.32
C ALA A 102 -7.38 -2.06 -5.40
N GLU A 103 -7.10 -1.53 -6.60
CA GLU A 103 -6.45 -2.27 -7.68
C GLU A 103 -5.04 -2.71 -7.27
N MET A 104 -4.26 -1.83 -6.63
CA MET A 104 -2.92 -2.17 -6.14
C MET A 104 -2.97 -3.22 -5.03
N LEU A 105 -3.97 -3.16 -4.14
CA LEU A 105 -4.19 -4.19 -3.12
C LEU A 105 -4.56 -5.55 -3.76
N ALA A 106 -5.41 -5.55 -4.79
CA ALA A 106 -5.76 -6.76 -5.52
C ALA A 106 -4.53 -7.38 -6.20
N GLU A 107 -3.65 -6.56 -6.78
CA GLU A 107 -2.39 -7.04 -7.34
C GLU A 107 -1.45 -7.61 -6.27
N LEU A 108 -1.38 -7.01 -5.08
CA LEU A 108 -0.63 -7.60 -3.95
C LEU A 108 -1.12 -8.99 -3.57
N MET A 109 -2.44 -9.21 -3.58
CA MET A 109 -3.04 -10.53 -3.29
C MET A 109 -2.72 -11.60 -4.34
N ARG A 110 -2.15 -11.24 -5.50
CA ARG A 110 -1.66 -12.23 -6.47
C ARG A 110 -0.30 -12.83 -6.09
N PHE A 111 0.49 -12.14 -5.27
CA PHE A 111 1.83 -12.59 -4.87
C PHE A 111 1.83 -13.57 -3.69
N SER A 112 0.75 -13.57 -2.90
CA SER A 112 0.67 -14.28 -1.62
C SER A 112 -0.75 -14.81 -1.41
N PRO A 113 -0.95 -15.95 -0.72
CA PRO A 113 -2.28 -16.39 -0.27
C PRO A 113 -3.04 -15.27 0.46
N GLY A 114 -4.00 -14.67 -0.23
CA GLY A 114 -4.80 -13.55 0.24
C GLY A 114 -6.07 -14.00 0.95
N ILE A 115 -6.38 -13.37 2.08
CA ILE A 115 -7.64 -13.48 2.81
C ILE A 115 -8.31 -12.11 2.76
N ALA A 116 -9.34 -11.98 1.92
CA ALA A 116 -10.14 -10.77 1.79
C ALA A 116 -11.37 -10.85 2.70
N ILE A 117 -11.52 -9.88 3.61
CA ILE A 117 -12.65 -9.77 4.53
C ILE A 117 -13.61 -8.70 4.00
N ALA A 118 -14.70 -9.13 3.38
CA ALA A 118 -15.76 -8.27 2.85
C ALA A 118 -16.96 -8.17 3.81
N GLY A 119 -17.90 -7.27 3.49
CA GLY A 119 -19.17 -7.09 4.20
C GLY A 119 -19.44 -5.67 4.66
N THR A 120 -20.71 -5.34 4.89
CA THR A 120 -21.14 -3.99 5.28
C THR A 120 -20.65 -3.60 6.69
N HIS A 121 -20.57 -4.55 7.61
CA HIS A 121 -20.14 -4.34 8.99
C HIS A 121 -19.19 -5.43 9.48
N GLY A 122 -18.34 -5.08 10.45
CA GLY A 122 -17.46 -6.05 11.12
C GLY A 122 -16.16 -6.38 10.38
N LYS A 123 -15.89 -5.80 9.21
CA LYS A 123 -14.65 -6.03 8.43
C LYS A 123 -13.39 -5.83 9.27
N THR A 124 -13.29 -4.68 9.95
CA THR A 124 -12.12 -4.33 10.78
C THR A 124 -11.90 -5.29 11.93
N THR A 125 -12.96 -5.58 12.68
CA THR A 125 -12.88 -6.51 13.81
C THR A 125 -12.49 -7.91 13.34
N THR A 126 -13.13 -8.41 12.28
CA THR A 126 -12.87 -9.73 11.73
C THR A 126 -11.46 -9.83 11.14
N THR A 127 -11.01 -8.84 10.38
CA THR A 127 -9.65 -8.76 9.83
C THR A 127 -8.61 -8.80 10.95
N SER A 128 -8.84 -8.03 12.01
CA SER A 128 -7.99 -7.99 13.19
C SER A 128 -7.92 -9.34 13.91
N LEU A 129 -9.06 -10.01 14.11
CA LEU A 129 -9.12 -11.32 14.76
C LEU A 129 -8.42 -12.39 13.91
N VAL A 130 -8.65 -12.41 12.60
CA VAL A 130 -7.98 -13.34 11.68
C VAL A 130 -6.47 -13.14 11.72
N ALA A 131 -6.00 -11.89 11.62
CA ALA A 131 -4.57 -11.57 11.72
C ALA A 131 -3.98 -12.03 13.06
N SER A 132 -4.69 -11.81 14.17
CA SER A 132 -4.25 -12.23 15.51
C SER A 132 -4.16 -13.74 15.65
N VAL A 133 -5.15 -14.50 15.18
CA VAL A 133 -5.15 -15.97 15.26
C VAL A 133 -4.02 -16.56 14.42
N LEU A 134 -3.80 -16.03 13.21
CA LEU A 134 -2.69 -16.47 12.36
C LEU A 134 -1.33 -16.13 12.99
N ALA A 135 -1.19 -14.96 13.60
CA ALA A 135 0.04 -14.57 14.30
C ALA A 135 0.32 -15.51 15.50
N GLU A 136 -0.68 -15.79 16.33
CA GLU A 136 -0.58 -16.72 17.47
C GLU A 136 -0.25 -18.16 17.01
N GLY A 137 -0.74 -18.55 15.84
CA GLY A 137 -0.39 -19.81 15.18
C GLY A 137 1.02 -19.86 14.59
N GLY A 138 1.84 -18.82 14.77
CA GLY A 138 3.20 -18.74 14.22
C GLY A 138 3.26 -18.50 12.71
N LEU A 139 2.15 -18.14 12.07
CA LEU A 139 2.08 -17.88 10.63
C LEU A 139 2.39 -16.43 10.27
N ASP A 140 2.46 -15.53 11.25
CA ASP A 140 2.90 -14.13 11.16
C ASP A 140 2.45 -13.41 9.87
N PRO A 141 1.13 -13.20 9.67
CA PRO A 141 0.61 -12.66 8.41
C PRO A 141 0.95 -11.18 8.23
N THR A 142 1.06 -10.75 6.99
CA THR A 142 0.90 -9.34 6.63
C THR A 142 -0.58 -8.99 6.70
N TYR A 143 -0.93 -7.81 7.22
CA TYR A 143 -2.30 -7.33 7.20
C TYR A 143 -2.43 -5.84 6.83
N ILE A 144 -3.52 -5.51 6.14
CA ILE A 144 -3.85 -4.16 5.65
C ILE A 144 -5.30 -3.85 6.04
N ILE A 145 -5.48 -2.81 6.86
CA ILE A 145 -6.77 -2.44 7.45
C ILE A 145 -7.05 -0.96 7.13
N GLY A 146 -8.25 -0.66 6.63
CA GLY A 146 -8.70 0.71 6.36
C GLY A 146 -8.90 1.54 7.64
N GLY A 147 -9.04 0.88 8.80
CA GLY A 147 -9.10 1.48 10.15
C GLY A 147 -7.86 1.22 11.03
N LEU A 148 -7.79 1.88 12.20
CA LEU A 148 -6.71 1.73 13.18
C LEU A 148 -6.88 0.43 13.98
N LEU A 149 -5.83 -0.40 14.05
CA LEU A 149 -5.80 -1.59 14.90
C LEU A 149 -5.28 -1.21 16.30
N ASN A 150 -6.15 -1.19 17.30
CA ASN A 150 -5.82 -0.72 18.67
C ASN A 150 -4.75 -1.57 19.39
N SER A 151 -4.56 -2.85 19.01
CA SER A 151 -3.57 -3.73 19.64
C SER A 151 -2.14 -3.55 19.12
N SER A 152 -1.97 -3.02 17.90
CA SER A 152 -0.65 -2.77 17.29
C SER A 152 -0.38 -1.29 16.98
N GLY A 153 -1.36 -0.41 17.19
CA GLY A 153 -1.26 1.04 16.92
C GLY A 153 -1.02 1.40 15.45
N SER A 154 -1.31 0.48 14.52
CA SER A 154 -0.97 0.63 13.09
C SER A 154 -2.10 0.15 12.19
N HIS A 155 -2.32 0.85 11.07
CA HIS A 155 -3.28 0.51 10.01
C HIS A 155 -2.83 -0.69 9.16
N ALA A 156 -1.57 -1.06 9.25
CA ALA A 156 -1.01 -2.21 8.56
C ALA A 156 0.22 -2.72 9.31
N ARG A 157 0.53 -4.00 9.16
CA ARG A 157 1.79 -4.58 9.60
C ARG A 157 2.27 -5.54 8.55
N LEU A 158 3.55 -5.41 8.22
CA LEU A 158 4.24 -6.44 7.48
C LEU A 158 4.57 -7.60 8.42
N GLY A 159 4.04 -8.77 8.11
CA GLY A 159 4.45 -10.03 8.71
C GLY A 159 5.50 -10.72 7.84
N SER A 160 6.28 -11.61 8.44
CA SER A 160 7.28 -12.44 7.74
C SER A 160 6.68 -13.67 7.07
N GLY A 161 5.41 -13.98 7.36
CA GLY A 161 4.68 -15.09 6.80
C GLY A 161 4.14 -14.84 5.39
N LYS A 162 3.62 -15.92 4.79
CA LYS A 162 3.12 -15.91 3.41
C LYS A 162 1.71 -15.34 3.25
N TYR A 163 0.96 -15.15 4.33
CA TYR A 163 -0.45 -14.74 4.24
C TYR A 163 -0.58 -13.22 4.20
N ILE A 164 -1.49 -12.72 3.37
CA ILE A 164 -1.95 -11.33 3.40
C ILE A 164 -3.42 -11.34 3.81
N VAL A 165 -3.76 -10.59 4.86
CA VAL A 165 -5.15 -10.39 5.31
C VAL A 165 -5.53 -8.94 5.05
N ALA A 166 -6.59 -8.70 4.29
CA ALA A 166 -7.02 -7.33 4.01
C ALA A 166 -8.53 -7.17 4.12
N GLU A 167 -8.95 -5.97 4.50
CA GLU A 167 -10.32 -5.53 4.32
C GLU A 167 -10.61 -5.36 2.82
N ALA A 168 -11.77 -5.83 2.38
CA ALA A 168 -12.31 -5.55 1.07
C ALA A 168 -13.54 -4.66 1.25
N ASP A 169 -13.44 -3.40 0.83
CA ASP A 169 -14.57 -2.47 0.87
C ASP A 169 -15.40 -2.58 -0.41
N GLU A 170 -16.71 -2.49 -0.27
CA GLU A 170 -17.68 -2.51 -1.38
C GLU A 170 -17.79 -1.14 -2.05
N SER A 171 -17.27 -0.10 -1.40
CA SER A 171 -17.20 1.28 -1.92
C SER A 171 -15.89 1.61 -2.66
N ASP A 172 -14.94 0.66 -2.68
CA ASP A 172 -13.64 0.76 -3.34
C ASP A 172 -13.69 0.39 -4.84
#